data_AF-A0AAW5ZUA8-F1
#
_entry.id   AF-A0AAW5ZUA8-F1
#
_cell.length_a   1.000
_cell.length_b   1.000
_cell.length_c   1.000
_cell.angle_alpha   90.00
_cell.angle_beta   90.00
_cell.angle_gamma   90.00
#
_symmetry.space_group_name_H-M   'P 1'
#
loop_
_entity.id
_entity.type
_entity.pdbx_description
1 polymer ?
#
loop_
_entity_poly.entity_id
_entity_poly.type
_entity_poly.pdbx_seq_one_letter_code
_entity_poly.pdbx_strand_id
1 'polypeptide(L)'
;MNIMPTLAAVVMAVAAMAAQPSFAKAPRHQNYSQAPNESALVEHGHYVNRQGHDVHSPAHSKDGRVPTGATAKCRDGSYSFSESHRGTCSRHGGVSGWL
;
A
#
# COMPACT_ATOMS: atom_id res chain seq x y z
N MET A 1 -19.05 66.92 -26.28
CA MET A 1 -17.76 67.35 -26.85
C MET A 1 -16.70 67.20 -25.76
N ASN A 2 -15.87 66.17 -25.86
CA ASN A 2 -14.40 66.27 -25.83
C ASN A 2 -13.79 64.86 -25.73
N ILE A 3 -12.58 64.78 -26.27
CA ILE A 3 -11.99 63.65 -26.97
C ILE A 3 -10.91 63.03 -26.06
N MET A 4 -10.72 61.71 -26.15
CA MET A 4 -9.68 60.94 -25.45
C MET A 4 -8.26 61.45 -25.75
N PRO A 5 -7.27 61.08 -24.91
CA PRO A 5 -6.18 60.30 -25.50
C PRO A 5 -5.76 59.05 -24.70
N THR A 6 -5.02 58.25 -25.43
CA THR A 6 -4.64 56.84 -25.36
C THR A 6 -3.63 56.42 -24.26
N LEU A 7 -3.80 55.18 -23.80
CA LEU A 7 -2.81 54.09 -23.59
C LEU A 7 -1.54 54.35 -22.77
N ALA A 8 -1.49 53.74 -21.58
CA ALA A 8 -0.33 53.11 -20.93
C ALA A 8 -0.84 52.53 -19.59
N ALA A 9 -0.47 51.38 -19.06
CA ALA A 9 0.50 50.39 -19.45
C ALA A 9 0.16 49.12 -18.65
N VAL A 10 0.30 47.98 -19.32
CA VAL A 10 0.93 46.77 -18.79
C VAL A 10 0.22 46.10 -17.60
N VAL A 11 -0.63 45.16 -18.01
CA VAL A 11 -0.96 43.92 -17.29
C VAL A 11 0.34 43.27 -16.80
N MET A 12 0.59 43.26 -15.49
CA MET A 12 1.44 42.25 -14.86
C MET A 12 0.61 41.58 -13.78
N ALA A 13 -0.17 40.61 -14.27
CA ALA A 13 -0.86 39.64 -13.45
C ALA A 13 0.13 38.97 -12.51
N VAL A 14 -0.30 38.82 -11.27
CA VAL A 14 0.44 38.27 -10.14
C VAL A 14 0.87 36.82 -10.46
N ALA A 15 2.06 36.64 -11.03
CA ALA A 15 2.64 35.33 -11.30
C ALA A 15 3.29 34.76 -10.04
N ALA A 16 2.48 34.36 -9.06
CA ALA A 16 2.95 33.71 -7.84
C ALA A 16 2.07 32.50 -7.45
N MET A 17 1.74 31.65 -8.42
CA MET A 17 1.00 30.40 -8.16
C MET A 17 1.38 29.31 -9.17
N ALA A 18 2.64 28.85 -9.19
CA ALA A 18 3.02 27.68 -9.98
C ALA A 18 4.11 26.85 -9.30
N ALA A 19 3.93 26.56 -8.02
CA ALA A 19 4.66 25.50 -7.34
C ALA A 19 3.80 24.95 -6.21
N GLN A 20 2.63 24.40 -6.56
CA GLN A 20 2.00 23.45 -5.66
C GLN A 20 2.94 22.23 -5.64
N PRO A 21 3.56 21.87 -4.51
CA PRO A 21 4.18 20.55 -4.43
C PRO A 21 3.06 19.57 -4.73
N SER A 22 3.21 18.81 -5.80
CA SER A 22 2.36 17.68 -6.08
C SER A 22 2.47 16.76 -4.87
N PHE A 23 1.55 16.88 -3.92
CA PHE A 23 1.33 15.86 -2.92
C PHE A 23 0.94 14.64 -3.71
N ALA A 24 1.92 13.78 -3.99
CA ALA A 24 1.68 12.47 -4.54
C ALA A 24 0.59 11.87 -3.65
N LYS A 25 -0.57 11.61 -4.26
CA LYS A 25 -1.71 10.99 -3.57
C LYS A 25 -1.15 9.73 -2.95
N ALA A 26 -0.93 9.74 -1.63
CA ALA A 26 -0.51 8.56 -0.90
C ALA A 26 -1.45 7.45 -1.37
N PRO A 27 -0.94 6.30 -1.84
CA PRO A 27 -1.81 5.21 -2.24
C PRO A 27 -2.71 4.95 -1.04
N ARG A 28 -3.98 5.31 -1.21
CA ARG A 28 -5.01 4.95 -0.27
C ARG A 28 -5.09 3.44 -0.45
N HIS A 29 -4.35 2.70 0.36
CA HIS A 29 -4.45 1.24 0.46
C HIS A 29 -5.85 0.95 1.00
N GLN A 30 -6.83 1.11 0.13
CA GLN A 30 -8.18 0.64 0.34
C GLN A 30 -8.17 -0.79 -0.15
N ASN A 31 -8.66 -1.66 0.72
CA ASN A 31 -9.10 -3.01 0.41
C ASN A 31 -8.04 -4.12 0.49
N TYR A 32 -7.40 -4.25 1.67
CA TYR A 32 -7.19 -5.61 2.19
C TYR A 32 -8.38 -5.89 3.11
N SER A 33 -9.36 -6.61 2.58
CA SER A 33 -10.46 -7.11 3.39
C SER A 33 -9.87 -8.04 4.43
N GLN A 34 -9.80 -7.58 5.68
CA GLN A 34 -9.31 -8.28 6.87
C GLN A 34 -7.79 -8.34 7.02
N ALA A 35 -7.18 -7.20 7.39
CA ALA A 35 -5.84 -7.22 7.97
C ALA A 35 -5.80 -8.24 9.13
N PRO A 36 -4.75 -9.07 9.24
CA PRO A 36 -4.65 -10.02 10.32
C PRO A 36 -4.68 -9.29 11.67
N ASN A 37 -5.18 -9.98 12.70
CA ASN A 37 -5.04 -9.46 14.05
C ASN A 37 -3.56 -9.56 14.47
N GLU A 38 -2.85 -8.44 14.37
CA GLU A 38 -1.43 -8.33 14.75
C GLU A 38 -1.14 -8.87 16.15
N SER A 39 -2.07 -8.72 17.10
CA SER A 39 -1.85 -9.22 18.46
C SER A 39 -1.69 -10.74 18.51
N ALA A 40 -2.25 -11.47 17.53
CA ALA A 40 -2.15 -12.92 17.42
C ALA A 40 -0.91 -13.40 16.63
N LEU A 41 -0.13 -12.48 16.04
CA LEU A 41 1.05 -12.79 15.24
C LEU A 41 2.35 -12.53 16.00
N VAL A 42 3.40 -13.27 15.66
CA VAL A 42 4.76 -13.10 16.22
C VAL A 42 5.56 -12.08 15.41
N GLU A 43 5.56 -12.21 14.09
CA GLU A 43 6.18 -11.27 13.16
C GLU A 43 5.17 -10.23 12.68
N HIS A 44 5.64 -9.00 12.43
CA HIS A 44 4.83 -7.83 12.05
C HIS A 44 5.37 -7.14 10.79
N GLY A 45 6.05 -7.90 9.93
CA GLY A 45 6.67 -7.37 8.72
C GLY A 45 5.66 -7.23 7.59
N HIS A 46 5.88 -6.29 6.67
CA HIS A 46 5.04 -6.08 5.49
C HIS A 46 5.88 -5.96 4.22
N TYR A 47 5.26 -6.24 3.08
CA TYR A 47 5.86 -6.00 1.77
C TYR A 47 4.81 -5.53 0.77
N VAL A 48 5.26 -4.77 -0.23
CA VAL A 48 4.40 -4.37 -1.35
C VAL A 48 4.51 -5.43 -2.46
N ASN A 49 3.38 -6.03 -2.83
CA ASN A 49 3.35 -7.02 -3.90
C ASN A 49 3.39 -6.36 -5.29
N ARG A 50 3.41 -7.16 -6.37
CA ARG A 50 3.49 -6.64 -7.75
C ARG A 50 2.24 -5.83 -8.16
N GLN A 51 1.12 -6.04 -7.49
CA GLN A 51 -0.13 -5.30 -7.67
C GLN A 51 -0.11 -3.95 -6.93
N GLY A 52 0.92 -3.68 -6.13
CA GLY A 52 1.02 -2.46 -5.33
C GLY A 52 0.29 -2.54 -3.99
N HIS A 53 -0.16 -3.73 -3.57
CA HIS A 53 -0.83 -3.92 -2.30
C HIS A 53 0.19 -4.12 -1.17
N ASP A 54 -0.04 -3.48 -0.03
CA ASP A 54 0.68 -3.77 1.21
C ASP A 54 0.14 -5.08 1.80
N VAL A 55 1.01 -6.07 1.91
CA VAL A 55 0.66 -7.43 2.34
C VAL A 55 1.54 -7.79 3.53
N HIS A 56 0.93 -8.40 4.54
CA HIS A 56 1.66 -8.90 5.69
C HIS A 56 2.63 -10.02 5.25
N SER A 57 3.87 -9.96 5.72
CA SER A 57 4.88 -11.00 5.49
C SER A 57 4.47 -12.30 6.20
N PRO A 58 4.98 -13.48 5.81
CA PRO A 58 4.66 -14.70 6.53
C PRO A 58 4.95 -14.59 8.03
N ALA A 59 4.01 -15.03 8.86
CA ALA A 59 4.10 -14.90 10.31
C ALA A 59 3.54 -16.13 11.04
N HIS A 60 4.16 -16.47 12.16
CA HIS A 60 3.68 -17.49 13.08
C HIS A 60 2.53 -16.93 13.92
N SER A 61 1.54 -17.79 14.16
CA SER A 61 0.45 -17.52 15.10
C SER A 61 0.88 -17.88 16.52
N LYS A 62 0.65 -16.99 17.48
CA LYS A 62 0.95 -17.22 18.90
C LYS A 62 0.19 -18.41 19.48
N ASP A 63 -1.04 -18.61 19.01
CA ASP A 63 -1.96 -19.61 19.55
C ASP A 63 -2.04 -20.86 18.65
N GLY A 64 -1.23 -20.92 17.59
CA GLY A 64 -1.23 -21.98 16.58
C GLY A 64 -2.43 -21.99 15.63
N ARG A 65 -3.47 -21.20 15.91
CA ARG A 65 -4.68 -21.05 15.08
C ARG A 65 -4.37 -20.30 13.79
N VAL A 66 -5.14 -20.59 12.73
CA VAL A 66 -5.04 -19.89 11.45
C VAL A 66 -5.41 -18.41 11.64
N PRO A 67 -4.50 -17.47 11.36
CA PRO A 67 -4.80 -16.05 11.42
C PRO A 67 -5.82 -15.66 10.35
N THR A 68 -6.68 -14.69 10.67
CA THR A 68 -7.60 -14.11 9.68
C THR A 68 -6.81 -13.53 8.51
N GLY A 69 -7.26 -13.80 7.28
CA GLY A 69 -6.61 -13.32 6.06
C GLY A 69 -5.44 -14.19 5.57
N ALA A 70 -5.01 -15.20 6.32
CA ALA A 70 -3.99 -16.13 5.84
C ALA A 70 -4.53 -16.95 4.65
N THR A 71 -3.74 -17.03 3.58
CA THR A 71 -4.09 -17.76 2.34
C THR A 71 -3.34 -19.08 2.20
N ALA A 72 -2.25 -19.26 2.95
CA ALA A 72 -1.47 -20.48 2.94
C ALA A 72 -0.75 -20.72 4.27
N LYS A 73 -0.42 -21.98 4.54
CA LYS A 73 0.54 -22.40 5.55
C LYS A 73 1.86 -22.78 4.88
N CYS A 74 2.96 -22.24 5.37
CA CYS A 74 4.30 -22.58 4.91
C CYS A 74 4.84 -23.85 5.59
N ARG A 75 5.94 -24.42 5.10
CA ARG A 75 6.56 -25.62 5.70
C ARG A 75 7.28 -25.35 7.03
N ASP A 76 7.74 -24.13 7.25
CA ASP A 76 8.35 -23.72 8.51
C ASP A 76 7.34 -23.46 9.64
N GLY A 77 6.03 -23.50 9.33
CA GLY A 77 4.95 -23.28 10.29
C GLY A 77 4.35 -21.88 10.27
N SER A 78 4.94 -20.94 9.52
CA SER A 78 4.38 -19.60 9.33
C SER A 78 3.14 -19.63 8.42
N TYR A 79 2.30 -18.60 8.53
CA TYR A 79 1.13 -18.38 7.69
C TYR A 79 1.41 -17.24 6.72
N SER A 80 1.15 -17.46 5.43
CA SER A 80 1.32 -16.45 4.37
C SER A 80 0.00 -15.73 4.09
N PHE A 81 0.12 -14.44 3.79
CA PHE A 81 -0.99 -13.56 3.41
C PHE A 81 -0.93 -13.17 1.92
N SER A 82 -0.08 -13.87 1.14
CA SER A 82 0.14 -13.59 -0.28
C SER A 82 -1.13 -13.78 -1.08
N GLU A 83 -1.44 -12.81 -1.93
CA GLU A 83 -2.56 -12.87 -2.90
C GLU A 83 -2.20 -13.66 -4.17
N SER A 84 -0.91 -13.99 -4.36
CA SER A 84 -0.44 -14.81 -5.48
C SER A 84 -0.04 -16.20 -5.00
N HIS A 85 -0.16 -17.20 -5.88
CA HIS A 85 0.35 -18.55 -5.63
C HIS A 85 1.83 -18.71 -6.04
N ARG A 86 2.31 -17.87 -6.97
CA ARG A 86 3.68 -17.98 -7.49
C ARG A 86 4.68 -17.44 -6.49
N GLY A 87 5.62 -18.31 -6.07
CA GLY A 87 6.69 -17.94 -5.13
C GLY A 87 6.26 -17.87 -3.66
N THR A 88 5.00 -18.19 -3.34
CA THR A 88 4.50 -18.23 -1.97
C THR A 88 5.28 -19.21 -1.12
N CYS A 89 5.65 -18.78 0.10
CA CYS A 89 6.49 -19.54 1.01
C CYS A 89 7.85 -19.99 0.44
N SER A 90 8.34 -19.43 -0.68
CA SER A 90 9.62 -19.86 -1.30
C SER A 90 10.81 -19.74 -0.34
N ARG A 91 10.81 -18.67 0.48
CA ARG A 91 11.79 -18.45 1.56
C ARG A 91 11.54 -19.28 2.83
N HIS A 92 10.40 -19.97 2.88
CA HIS A 92 9.86 -20.70 4.04
C HIS A 92 9.66 -22.20 3.74
N GLY A 93 10.46 -22.73 2.80
CA GLY A 93 10.43 -24.16 2.42
C GLY A 93 9.27 -24.56 1.50
N GLY A 94 8.51 -23.61 0.96
CA GLY A 94 7.33 -23.83 0.12
C GLY A 94 6.05 -23.99 0.92
N VAL A 95 4.94 -24.08 0.20
CA VAL A 95 3.60 -24.22 0.79
C VAL A 95 3.38 -25.64 1.28
N SER A 96 2.91 -25.78 2.52
CA SER A 96 2.45 -27.05 3.08
C SER A 96 0.96 -27.29 2.84
N GLY A 97 0.16 -26.21 2.79
CA GLY A 97 -1.25 -26.25 2.41
C GLY A 97 -1.82 -24.86 2.10
N TRP A 98 -2.80 -24.82 1.21
CA TRP A 98 -3.60 -23.61 0.93
C TRP A 98 -4.83 -23.59 1.85
N LEU A 99 -5.32 -22.39 2.18
CA LEU A 99 -6.40 -22.13 3.15
C LEU A 99 -7.63 -21.50 2.51
#